data_AF-A0A5P8WEC3-F1
#
_entry.id   AF-A0A5P8WEC3-F1
#
_cell.length_a   1.000
_cell.length_b   1.000
_cell.length_c   1.000
_cell.angle_alpha   90.00
_cell.angle_beta   90.00
_cell.angle_gamma   90.00
#
_symmetry.space_group_name_H-M   'P 1'
#
loop_
_entity.id
_entity.type
_entity.pdbx_description
1 polymer ?
#
loop_
_entity_poly.entity_id
_entity_poly.type
_entity_poly.pdbx_seq_one_letter_code
_entity_poly.pdbx_strand_id
1 'polypeptide(L)'
;MQVNNYKQILKKYFSEISEFRDIQEPVIKNVLEHRNTLCLMPTGKGKSLIYQVAGLAIGKATIVISPLIALMEQQNQKLSDKGLKSFILHGGIGSVQQYSIIRNLFSNHHPDFLFISPERLSFEGYLQYILRCNQDKVGLVVLDEAHCVSQWGHSFRPSYKMVSSVLDDIFDTDHKPTLLCLTATLSTKDTQEICQDFNIQKNDIFQSESLLRDNLSLHFFPFEKELSKKDKLNELLTKHKNQKIIVYTHRKSSQYGTKELSKEYQDKGFICDYFDADRLDAEKRDILQKFESGDLKIIFATNAFGMGIDIPDIAVVIHFLIPESIEQYYQEVGRAGRNGEPAYGYLFFSEKNIQIRQELLENSIPTKEDILQVYRDKFYIKNPATPVQSFDVWNDSSERFNEMLVLYYLKNLGILQLVINGISTIKCFEINKNTSLPEFTNYKDATKNGLVVTLSKKLKFSVKNIINNLFDWYTQGALKREHPNLAKRGKKDQLIRDESLRISCATVHRYRNSRELICPRNRSSPMTPEDKELLDAHVKAIAKILYKNTPSEKIETFEGIETAVRNQVLEHVSPKIAFFLSEKRLEQQRGKHGQ
;
A
#
# COMPACT_ATOMS: atom_id res chain seq x y z
N MET A 1 -7.76 26.17 19.68
CA MET A 1 -7.55 26.63 18.29
C MET A 1 -8.88 27.08 17.73
N GLN A 2 -8.94 28.20 17.01
CA GLN A 2 -10.17 28.60 16.30
C GLN A 2 -10.36 27.63 15.12
N VAL A 3 -11.36 26.75 15.23
CA VAL A 3 -11.78 25.90 14.11
C VAL A 3 -12.40 26.83 13.06
N ASN A 4 -11.82 26.87 11.86
CA ASN A 4 -12.40 27.64 10.76
C ASN A 4 -13.74 27.01 10.37
N ASN A 5 -14.71 27.84 9.96
CA ASN A 5 -16.03 27.34 9.61
C ASN A 5 -15.96 26.43 8.38
N TYR A 6 -16.10 25.12 8.58
CA TYR A 6 -16.02 24.10 7.52
C TYR A 6 -17.03 24.32 6.38
N LYS A 7 -18.18 24.98 6.64
CA LYS A 7 -19.14 25.36 5.60
C LYS A 7 -18.63 26.51 4.73
N GLN A 8 -17.86 27.44 5.29
CA GLN A 8 -17.21 28.50 4.50
C GLN A 8 -16.07 27.94 3.65
N ILE A 9 -15.33 26.96 4.16
CA ILE A 9 -14.30 26.23 3.40
C ILE A 9 -14.91 25.51 2.21
N LEU A 10 -16.03 24.79 2.40
CA LEU A 10 -16.77 24.16 1.31
C LEU A 10 -17.12 25.17 0.22
N LYS A 11 -17.75 26.30 0.59
CA LYS A 11 -18.12 27.35 -0.37
C LYS A 11 -16.93 27.99 -1.08
N LYS A 12 -15.79 28.15 -0.40
CA LYS A 12 -14.60 28.83 -0.93
C LYS A 12 -13.82 27.97 -1.91
N TYR A 13 -13.58 26.70 -1.57
CA TYR A 13 -12.67 25.83 -2.31
C TYR A 13 -13.38 24.75 -3.13
N PHE A 14 -14.64 24.45 -2.83
CA PHE A 14 -15.42 23.36 -3.44
C PHE A 14 -16.82 23.86 -3.82
N SER A 15 -16.88 25.04 -4.47
CA SER A 15 -18.13 25.74 -4.81
C SER A 15 -19.05 24.95 -5.74
N GLU A 16 -18.51 23.96 -6.45
CA GLU A 16 -19.26 23.00 -7.26
C GLU A 16 -20.13 22.05 -6.43
N ILE A 17 -19.94 22.02 -5.11
CA ILE A 17 -20.69 21.19 -4.16
C ILE A 17 -21.61 22.10 -3.33
N SER A 18 -22.92 21.98 -3.54
CA SER A 18 -23.92 22.79 -2.85
C SER A 18 -24.04 22.45 -1.35
N GLU A 19 -23.94 21.16 -1.01
CA GLU A 19 -24.11 20.64 0.35
C GLU A 19 -23.35 19.33 0.57
N PHE A 20 -23.09 19.02 1.85
CA PHE A 20 -22.53 17.73 2.24
C PHE A 20 -23.57 16.64 2.03
N ARG A 21 -23.10 15.48 1.55
CA ARG A 21 -23.96 14.31 1.29
C ARG A 21 -23.81 13.30 2.40
N ASP A 22 -24.92 12.64 2.75
CA ASP A 22 -24.91 11.45 3.61
C ASP A 22 -24.11 11.68 4.92
N ILE A 23 -23.20 10.78 5.28
CA ILE A 23 -22.38 10.85 6.49
C ILE A 23 -21.23 11.86 6.45
N GLN A 24 -21.04 12.63 5.35
CA GLN A 24 -19.89 13.54 5.21
C GLN A 24 -19.81 14.60 6.33
N GLU A 25 -20.90 15.32 6.60
CA GLU A 25 -20.91 16.37 7.64
C GLU A 25 -20.73 15.80 9.06
N PRO A 26 -21.43 14.71 9.46
CA PRO A 26 -21.18 14.03 10.73
C PRO A 26 -19.70 13.63 10.92
N VAL A 27 -19.07 13.04 9.90
CA VAL A 27 -17.65 12.64 9.97
C VAL A 27 -16.73 13.86 10.12
N ILE A 28 -16.97 14.93 9.35
CA ILE A 28 -16.20 16.17 9.46
C ILE A 28 -16.29 16.73 10.90
N LYS A 29 -17.49 16.81 11.49
CA LYS A 29 -17.67 17.27 12.87
C LYS A 29 -16.90 16.41 13.87
N ASN A 30 -16.98 15.09 13.74
CA ASN A 30 -16.28 14.14 14.60
C ASN A 30 -14.77 14.39 14.61
N VAL A 31 -14.18 14.58 13.42
CA VAL A 31 -12.76 14.88 13.24
C VAL A 31 -12.39 16.26 13.83
N LEU A 32 -13.25 17.26 13.68
CA LEU A 32 -13.03 18.60 14.25
C LEU A 32 -13.14 18.64 15.78
N GLU A 33 -13.80 17.66 16.38
CA GLU A 33 -13.81 17.42 17.82
C GLU A 33 -12.59 16.61 18.30
N HIS A 34 -11.60 16.41 17.43
CA HIS A 34 -10.37 15.65 17.70
C HIS A 34 -10.59 14.17 18.01
N ARG A 35 -11.69 13.58 17.53
CA ARG A 35 -12.00 12.17 17.71
C ARG A 35 -11.48 11.34 16.52
N ASN A 36 -10.70 10.29 16.83
CA ASN A 36 -10.24 9.36 15.80
C ASN A 36 -11.46 8.66 15.18
N THR A 37 -11.54 8.63 13.85
CA THR A 37 -12.78 8.30 13.15
C THR A 37 -12.55 7.25 12.06
N LEU A 38 -13.47 6.28 11.95
CA LEU A 38 -13.54 5.36 10.82
C LEU A 38 -14.76 5.68 9.97
N CYS A 39 -14.57 5.97 8.69
CA CYS A 39 -15.65 6.26 7.74
C CYS A 39 -15.69 5.21 6.63
N LEU A 40 -16.79 4.47 6.58
CA LEU A 40 -17.14 3.48 5.58
C LEU A 40 -18.11 4.10 4.57
N MET A 41 -17.57 4.53 3.42
CA MET A 41 -18.36 5.21 2.38
C MET A 41 -17.98 4.70 0.98
N PRO A 42 -18.94 4.40 0.09
CA PRO A 42 -18.66 3.87 -1.25
C PRO A 42 -17.67 4.70 -2.08
N THR A 43 -17.05 4.07 -3.08
CA THR A 43 -16.24 4.79 -4.07
C THR A 43 -17.12 5.78 -4.85
N GLY A 44 -16.56 6.93 -5.22
CA GLY A 44 -17.29 7.97 -5.97
C GLY A 44 -18.25 8.83 -5.13
N LYS A 45 -18.51 8.51 -3.86
CA LYS A 45 -19.38 9.33 -2.97
C LYS A 45 -18.65 10.49 -2.25
N GLY A 46 -17.46 10.86 -2.72
CA GLY A 46 -16.75 12.04 -2.22
C GLY A 46 -15.99 11.87 -0.90
N LYS A 47 -15.38 10.70 -0.65
CA LYS A 47 -14.54 10.45 0.55
C LYS A 47 -13.45 11.51 0.73
N SER A 48 -12.85 11.95 -0.38
CA SER A 48 -11.77 12.93 -0.34
C SER A 48 -12.20 14.28 0.20
N LEU A 49 -13.46 14.68 -0.04
CA LEU A 49 -14.00 15.95 0.44
C LEU A 49 -13.96 16.04 1.97
N ILE A 50 -14.21 14.93 2.66
CA ILE A 50 -14.24 14.86 4.12
C ILE A 50 -12.91 15.35 4.70
N TYR A 51 -11.79 14.72 4.30
CA TYR A 51 -10.49 15.11 4.83
C TYR A 51 -10.01 16.45 4.29
N GLN A 52 -10.40 16.82 3.07
CA GLN A 52 -10.01 18.10 2.49
C GLN A 52 -10.63 19.27 3.26
N VAL A 53 -11.93 19.17 3.56
CA VAL A 53 -12.63 20.18 4.35
C VAL A 53 -12.19 20.16 5.81
N ALA A 54 -12.11 18.98 6.44
CA ALA A 54 -11.69 18.86 7.83
C ALA A 54 -10.25 19.35 8.04
N GLY A 55 -9.32 18.97 7.16
CA GLY A 55 -7.93 19.39 7.22
C GLY A 55 -7.75 20.91 7.16
N LEU A 56 -8.41 21.58 6.21
CA LEU A 56 -8.40 23.04 6.10
C LEU A 56 -9.06 23.72 7.31
N ALA A 57 -10.10 23.10 7.89
CA ALA A 57 -10.80 23.63 9.05
C ALA A 57 -9.96 23.56 10.34
N ILE A 58 -9.12 22.53 10.47
CA ILE A 58 -8.14 22.38 11.57
C ILE A 58 -7.04 23.45 11.48
N GLY A 59 -6.68 23.89 10.27
CA GLY A 59 -5.68 24.95 10.05
C GLY A 59 -4.22 24.52 10.28
N LYS A 60 -3.96 23.21 10.35
CA LYS A 60 -2.65 22.57 10.43
C LYS A 60 -2.41 21.66 9.23
N ALA A 61 -1.21 21.10 9.11
CA ALA A 61 -0.90 20.16 8.04
C ALA A 61 -1.76 18.90 8.14
N THR A 62 -2.27 18.48 6.98
CA THR A 62 -2.97 17.19 6.81
C THR A 62 -2.08 16.22 6.06
N ILE A 63 -1.76 15.09 6.68
CA ILE A 63 -0.99 14.02 6.04
C ILE A 63 -1.98 12.97 5.51
N VAL A 64 -1.96 12.71 4.21
CA VAL A 64 -2.83 11.71 3.57
C VAL A 64 -1.99 10.52 3.14
N ILE A 65 -2.13 9.41 3.85
CA ILE A 65 -1.46 8.16 3.54
C ILE A 65 -2.34 7.39 2.56
N SER A 66 -1.84 7.12 1.36
CA SER A 66 -2.59 6.40 0.32
C SER A 66 -1.70 5.36 -0.37
N PRO A 67 -2.22 4.17 -0.74
CA PRO A 67 -1.41 3.17 -1.45
C PRO A 67 -1.18 3.54 -2.93
N LEU A 68 -1.88 4.55 -3.44
CA LEU A 68 -2.14 4.72 -4.87
C LEU A 68 -1.47 5.97 -5.39
N ILE A 69 -0.30 5.79 -6.02
CA ILE A 69 0.50 6.90 -6.55
C ILE A 69 -0.30 7.77 -7.51
N ALA A 70 -0.99 7.17 -8.47
CA ALA A 70 -1.81 7.91 -9.44
C ALA A 70 -2.93 8.74 -8.76
N LEU A 71 -3.55 8.20 -7.71
CA LEU A 71 -4.59 8.93 -6.98
C LEU A 71 -3.99 10.09 -6.17
N MET A 72 -2.82 9.88 -5.54
CA MET A 72 -2.09 10.95 -4.86
C MET A 72 -1.75 12.09 -5.82
N GLU A 73 -1.23 11.78 -7.01
CA GLU A 73 -0.91 12.74 -8.07
C GLU A 73 -2.15 13.54 -8.50
N GLN A 74 -3.25 12.85 -8.79
CA GLN A 74 -4.50 13.47 -9.21
C GLN A 74 -5.08 14.40 -8.12
N GLN A 75 -5.12 13.95 -6.86
CA GLN A 75 -5.67 14.76 -5.77
C GLN A 75 -4.78 15.96 -5.46
N ASN A 76 -3.47 15.78 -5.47
CA ASN A 76 -2.52 16.87 -5.29
C ASN A 76 -2.65 17.94 -6.37
N GLN A 77 -2.80 17.54 -7.63
CA GLN A 77 -3.01 18.49 -8.74
C GLN A 77 -4.31 19.27 -8.52
N LYS A 78 -5.43 18.59 -8.24
CA LYS A 78 -6.74 19.22 -7.97
C LYS A 78 -6.74 20.21 -6.81
N LEU A 79 -5.89 19.99 -5.79
CA LEU A 79 -5.73 20.90 -4.65
C LEU A 79 -4.78 22.06 -4.99
N SER A 80 -3.70 21.79 -5.73
CA SER A 80 -2.76 22.80 -6.20
C SER A 80 -3.43 23.81 -7.15
N ASP A 81 -4.30 23.32 -8.04
CA ASP A 81 -5.11 24.15 -8.95
C ASP A 81 -6.06 25.11 -8.20
N LYS A 82 -6.43 24.76 -6.96
CA LYS A 82 -7.22 25.61 -6.05
C LYS A 82 -6.36 26.58 -5.22
N GLY A 83 -5.06 26.64 -5.49
CA GLY A 83 -4.11 27.49 -4.76
C GLY A 83 -3.70 26.96 -3.39
N LEU A 84 -3.98 25.68 -3.08
CA LEU A 84 -3.57 25.05 -1.82
C LEU A 84 -2.14 24.51 -1.93
N LYS A 85 -1.38 24.58 -0.83
CA LYS A 85 -0.01 24.07 -0.74
C LYS A 85 -0.04 22.57 -0.49
N SER A 86 -0.05 21.81 -1.58
CA SER A 86 -0.08 20.35 -1.57
C SER A 86 1.24 19.76 -2.07
N PHE A 87 1.74 18.71 -1.39
CA PHE A 87 2.97 18.00 -1.75
C PHE A 87 2.75 16.49 -1.81
N ILE A 88 3.65 15.78 -2.51
CA ILE A 88 3.60 14.32 -2.66
C ILE A 88 4.96 13.68 -2.35
N LEU A 89 4.93 12.51 -1.68
CA LEU A 89 6.09 11.63 -1.46
C LEU A 89 5.73 10.14 -1.73
N HIS A 90 6.28 9.55 -2.79
CA HIS A 90 6.18 8.10 -3.11
C HIS A 90 7.49 7.52 -3.68
N GLY A 91 7.56 6.21 -3.92
CA GLY A 91 8.76 5.50 -4.41
C GLY A 91 9.31 6.02 -5.74
N GLY A 92 8.42 6.46 -6.63
CA GLY A 92 8.76 7.02 -7.94
C GLY A 92 9.51 8.37 -7.94
N ILE A 93 9.58 9.07 -6.81
CA ILE A 93 10.31 10.36 -6.72
C ILE A 93 11.80 10.11 -6.52
N GLY A 94 12.62 10.73 -7.38
CA GLY A 94 14.08 10.67 -7.28
C GLY A 94 14.58 11.24 -5.95
N SER A 95 15.61 10.62 -5.38
CA SER A 95 16.02 10.89 -4.00
C SER A 95 16.39 12.36 -3.74
N VAL A 96 17.15 13.01 -4.63
CA VAL A 96 17.50 14.43 -4.53
C VAL A 96 16.27 15.33 -4.46
N GLN A 97 15.31 15.12 -5.37
CA GLN A 97 14.04 15.87 -5.37
C GLN A 97 13.25 15.60 -4.09
N GLN A 98 13.17 14.35 -3.66
CA GLN A 98 12.47 13.95 -2.44
C GLN A 98 13.00 14.68 -1.20
N TYR A 99 14.33 14.72 -1.01
CA TYR A 99 14.92 15.44 0.13
C TYR A 99 14.72 16.95 0.03
N SER A 100 14.76 17.51 -1.19
CA SER A 100 14.42 18.91 -1.39
C SER A 100 12.98 19.22 -1.02
N ILE A 101 12.03 18.35 -1.35
CA ILE A 101 10.62 18.49 -0.93
C ILE A 101 10.55 18.43 0.59
N ILE A 102 11.09 17.38 1.21
CA ILE A 102 11.04 17.16 2.67
C ILE A 102 11.64 18.35 3.44
N ARG A 103 12.81 18.84 3.01
CA ARG A 103 13.48 19.98 3.63
C ARG A 103 12.64 21.26 3.61
N ASN A 104 11.84 21.44 2.56
CA ASN A 104 11.04 22.64 2.36
C ASN A 104 9.61 22.52 2.90
N LEU A 105 9.18 21.36 3.42
CA LEU A 105 7.81 21.14 3.89
C LEU A 105 7.37 22.16 4.94
N PHE A 106 8.26 22.50 5.89
CA PHE A 106 7.93 23.36 7.03
C PHE A 106 8.83 24.61 7.17
N SER A 107 9.61 24.95 6.13
CA SER A 107 10.63 26.00 6.22
C SER A 107 10.05 27.42 6.33
N ASN A 108 8.93 27.70 5.66
CA ASN A 108 8.25 29.01 5.71
C ASN A 108 6.84 28.91 6.29
N HIS A 109 6.04 27.99 5.74
CA HIS A 109 4.68 27.68 6.17
C HIS A 109 4.53 26.16 6.16
N HIS A 110 3.65 25.61 6.99
CA HIS A 110 3.27 24.21 6.88
C HIS A 110 2.48 23.95 5.59
N PRO A 111 2.51 22.72 5.05
CA PRO A 111 1.66 22.36 3.91
C PRO A 111 0.20 22.30 4.36
N ASP A 112 -0.72 22.57 3.43
CA ASP A 112 -2.14 22.25 3.66
C ASP A 112 -2.31 20.72 3.62
N PHE A 113 -1.71 20.07 2.60
CA PHE A 113 -1.76 18.63 2.40
C PHE A 113 -0.39 18.04 2.04
N LEU A 114 -0.09 16.87 2.60
CA LEU A 114 1.05 16.02 2.23
C LEU A 114 0.53 14.62 1.91
N PHE A 115 0.52 14.25 0.63
CA PHE A 115 0.21 12.90 0.18
C PHE A 115 1.45 12.01 0.28
N ILE A 116 1.31 10.84 0.88
CA ILE A 116 2.44 9.96 1.14
C ILE A 116 2.09 8.48 0.97
N SER A 117 3.00 7.70 0.38
CA SER A 117 2.88 6.24 0.40
C SER A 117 3.21 5.69 1.80
N PRO A 118 2.54 4.63 2.28
CA PRO A 118 2.83 4.04 3.60
C PRO A 118 4.29 3.58 3.73
N GLU A 119 4.96 3.18 2.64
CA GLU A 119 6.39 2.86 2.63
C GLU A 119 7.21 4.11 2.96
N ARG A 120 6.92 5.23 2.28
CA ARG A 120 7.55 6.54 2.53
C ARG A 120 7.40 6.95 3.98
N LEU A 121 6.21 6.84 4.55
CA LEU A 121 6.02 7.14 5.97
C LEU A 121 6.85 6.22 6.87
N SER A 122 6.85 4.92 6.58
CA SER A 122 7.42 3.89 7.47
C SER A 122 8.95 3.84 7.48
N PHE A 123 9.61 4.19 6.37
CA PHE A 123 11.06 3.98 6.22
C PHE A 123 11.84 5.25 5.87
N GLU A 124 11.21 6.37 5.50
CA GLU A 124 11.95 7.59 5.14
C GLU A 124 12.39 8.35 6.39
N GLY A 125 13.60 8.08 6.84
CA GLY A 125 14.16 8.64 8.07
C GLY A 125 14.16 10.16 8.15
N TYR A 126 14.47 10.83 7.04
CA TYR A 126 14.53 12.29 7.02
C TYR A 126 13.14 12.92 7.17
N LEU A 127 12.13 12.32 6.52
CA LEU A 127 10.74 12.74 6.71
C LEU A 127 10.31 12.56 8.16
N GLN A 128 10.55 11.37 8.75
CA GLN A 128 10.20 11.11 10.15
C GLN A 128 10.87 12.11 11.09
N TYR A 129 12.12 12.48 10.82
CA TYR A 129 12.83 13.54 11.56
C TYR A 129 12.14 14.90 11.40
N ILE A 130 11.81 15.33 10.19
CA ILE A 130 11.13 16.61 9.94
C ILE A 130 9.74 16.66 10.60
N LEU A 131 8.97 15.57 10.55
CA LEU A 131 7.68 15.46 11.23
C LEU A 131 7.83 15.55 12.76
N ARG A 132 8.82 14.86 13.34
CA ARG A 132 9.16 14.97 14.78
C ARG A 132 9.52 16.39 15.20
N CYS A 133 10.23 17.13 14.34
CA CYS A 133 10.60 18.53 14.63
C CYS A 133 9.43 19.52 14.47
N ASN A 134 8.29 19.09 13.91
CA ASN A 134 7.14 19.95 13.60
C ASN A 134 5.81 19.29 14.02
N GLN A 135 5.83 18.47 15.08
CA GLN A 135 4.65 17.72 15.54
C GLN A 135 3.45 18.65 15.80
N ASP A 136 3.70 19.82 16.40
CA ASP A 136 2.72 20.85 16.71
C ASP A 136 2.01 21.44 15.48
N LYS A 137 2.61 21.31 14.29
CA LYS A 137 2.08 21.82 13.01
C LYS A 137 1.28 20.79 12.22
N VAL A 138 1.20 19.54 12.68
CA VAL A 138 0.36 18.50 12.06
C VAL A 138 -0.93 18.36 12.87
N GLY A 139 -2.07 18.37 12.18
CA GLY A 139 -3.38 18.32 12.84
C GLY A 139 -4.21 17.10 12.50
N LEU A 140 -4.05 16.57 11.29
CA LEU A 140 -4.83 15.46 10.77
C LEU A 140 -3.93 14.46 10.04
N VAL A 141 -4.09 13.19 10.36
CA VAL A 141 -3.53 12.07 9.60
C VAL A 141 -4.69 11.26 9.04
N VAL A 142 -4.70 11.10 7.72
CA VAL A 142 -5.72 10.38 6.98
C VAL A 142 -5.12 9.08 6.48
N LEU A 143 -5.81 7.98 6.76
CA LEU A 143 -5.50 6.67 6.22
C LEU A 143 -6.51 6.35 5.13
N ASP A 144 -6.16 6.64 3.87
CA ASP A 144 -6.98 6.30 2.71
C ASP A 144 -6.84 4.82 2.39
N GLU A 145 -7.90 4.21 1.88
CA GLU A 145 -7.98 2.77 1.65
C GLU A 145 -7.56 1.94 2.87
N ALA A 146 -8.10 2.31 4.04
CA ALA A 146 -7.75 1.71 5.34
C ALA A 146 -7.91 0.18 5.39
N HIS A 147 -8.66 -0.43 4.47
CA HIS A 147 -8.73 -1.88 4.32
C HIS A 147 -7.37 -2.54 4.03
N CYS A 148 -6.38 -1.79 3.49
CA CYS A 148 -5.00 -2.27 3.30
C CYS A 148 -4.28 -2.61 4.61
N VAL A 149 -4.78 -2.13 5.76
CA VAL A 149 -4.29 -2.48 7.10
C VAL A 149 -4.60 -3.94 7.41
N SER A 150 -5.72 -4.48 6.93
CA SER A 150 -6.11 -5.86 7.23
C SER A 150 -5.12 -6.83 6.59
N GLN A 151 -4.51 -7.69 7.41
CA GLN A 151 -3.63 -8.78 6.97
C GLN A 151 -4.31 -9.78 6.04
N TRP A 152 -5.65 -9.77 6.03
CA TRP A 152 -6.50 -10.72 5.33
C TRP A 152 -7.32 -10.05 4.21
N GLY A 153 -7.20 -8.74 4.08
CA GLY A 153 -7.79 -8.01 2.97
C GLY A 153 -7.05 -8.31 1.67
N HIS A 154 -7.79 -8.30 0.56
CA HIS A 154 -7.30 -8.55 -0.81
C HIS A 154 -6.26 -7.53 -1.30
N SER A 155 -6.02 -6.48 -0.52
CA SER A 155 -5.05 -5.43 -0.79
C SER A 155 -4.14 -5.22 0.41
N PHE A 156 -3.90 -6.27 1.20
CA PHE A 156 -3.00 -6.23 2.34
C PHE A 156 -1.64 -5.68 1.92
N ARG A 157 -1.19 -4.65 2.64
CA ARG A 157 0.09 -3.99 2.39
C ARG A 157 0.84 -3.87 3.71
N PRO A 158 1.95 -4.61 3.92
CA PRO A 158 2.62 -4.69 5.22
C PRO A 158 3.00 -3.32 5.80
N SER A 159 3.31 -2.34 4.95
CA SER A 159 3.57 -0.96 5.32
C SER A 159 2.42 -0.30 6.09
N TYR A 160 1.16 -0.61 5.74
CA TYR A 160 -0.01 -0.07 6.44
C TYR A 160 -0.10 -0.54 7.89
N LYS A 161 0.30 -1.79 8.17
CA LYS A 161 0.37 -2.30 9.54
C LYS A 161 1.41 -1.60 10.41
N MET A 162 2.45 -1.06 9.79
CA MET A 162 3.47 -0.30 10.52
C MET A 162 3.03 1.12 10.86
N VAL A 163 2.05 1.69 10.13
CA VAL A 163 1.66 3.10 10.24
C VAL A 163 1.35 3.47 11.68
N SER A 164 0.52 2.70 12.40
CA SER A 164 0.19 3.01 13.81
C SER A 164 1.44 3.16 14.68
N SER A 165 2.33 2.15 14.66
CA SER A 165 3.59 2.20 15.43
C SER A 165 4.52 3.34 14.99
N VAL A 166 4.55 3.67 13.69
CA VAL A 166 5.38 4.74 13.16
C VAL A 166 4.85 6.10 13.57
N LEU A 167 3.53 6.27 13.64
CA LEU A 167 2.93 7.50 14.15
C LEU A 167 3.24 7.68 15.64
N ASP A 168 3.21 6.61 16.43
CA ASP A 168 3.62 6.65 17.84
C ASP A 168 5.12 6.98 18.02
N ASP A 169 5.98 6.57 17.08
CA ASP A 169 7.40 6.92 17.06
C ASP A 169 7.67 8.37 16.58
N ILE A 170 6.71 9.00 15.89
CA ILE A 170 6.83 10.34 15.31
C ILE A 170 6.15 11.41 16.17
N PHE A 171 5.02 11.11 16.79
CA PHE A 171 4.19 12.09 17.50
C PHE A 171 4.09 11.74 18.98
N ASP A 172 4.50 12.69 19.83
CA ASP A 172 4.39 12.52 21.27
C ASP A 172 2.91 12.61 21.70
N THR A 173 2.57 12.08 22.88
CA THR A 173 1.19 11.98 23.38
C THR A 173 0.43 13.31 23.35
N ASP A 174 1.10 14.41 23.65
CA ASP A 174 0.50 15.76 23.70
C ASP A 174 0.30 16.39 22.31
N HIS A 175 0.96 15.85 21.28
CA HIS A 175 0.95 16.37 19.90
C HIS A 175 0.42 15.35 18.89
N LYS A 176 -0.28 14.32 19.35
CA LYS A 176 -0.81 13.28 18.47
C LYS A 176 -1.91 13.87 17.57
N PRO A 177 -1.79 13.79 16.23
CA PRO A 177 -2.80 14.32 15.32
C PRO A 177 -4.07 13.49 15.37
N THR A 178 -5.21 14.10 15.03
CA THR A 178 -6.46 13.35 14.86
C THR A 178 -6.33 12.38 13.69
N LEU A 179 -6.86 11.16 13.86
CA LEU A 179 -6.80 10.12 12.84
C LEU A 179 -8.14 9.96 12.13
N LEU A 180 -8.11 9.85 10.80
CA LEU A 180 -9.28 9.58 9.96
C LEU A 180 -8.98 8.40 9.04
N CYS A 181 -9.62 7.26 9.27
CA CYS A 181 -9.55 6.08 8.40
C CYS A 181 -10.71 6.09 7.40
N LEU A 182 -10.39 5.98 6.12
CA LEU A 182 -11.35 6.02 5.02
C LEU A 182 -11.27 4.71 4.22
N THR A 183 -12.41 4.08 3.98
CA THR A 183 -12.50 2.93 3.08
C THR A 183 -13.93 2.76 2.57
N ALA A 184 -14.10 1.98 1.51
CA ALA A 184 -15.43 1.67 0.99
C ALA A 184 -16.16 0.63 1.84
N THR A 185 -15.45 -0.42 2.24
CA THR A 185 -16.01 -1.61 2.88
C THR A 185 -14.96 -2.25 3.79
N LEU A 186 -15.41 -2.90 4.86
CA LEU A 186 -14.61 -3.74 5.75
C LEU A 186 -15.45 -4.91 6.24
N SER A 187 -14.82 -6.04 6.53
CA SER A 187 -15.44 -7.08 7.35
C SER A 187 -15.55 -6.62 8.82
N THR A 188 -16.39 -7.27 9.61
CA THR A 188 -16.51 -7.00 11.06
C THR A 188 -15.16 -7.15 11.76
N LYS A 189 -14.39 -8.16 11.37
CA LYS A 189 -13.07 -8.45 11.94
C LYS A 189 -12.06 -7.37 11.59
N ASP A 190 -12.01 -6.94 10.33
CA ASP A 190 -11.09 -5.88 9.89
C ASP A 190 -11.44 -4.54 10.54
N THR A 191 -12.75 -4.28 10.74
CA THR A 191 -13.24 -3.10 11.45
C THR A 191 -12.70 -3.07 12.88
N GLN A 192 -12.81 -4.19 13.60
CA GLN A 192 -12.28 -4.30 14.96
C GLN A 192 -10.76 -4.11 15.01
N GLU A 193 -10.04 -4.71 14.07
CA GLU A 193 -8.58 -4.61 13.98
C GLU A 193 -8.13 -3.17 13.72
N ILE A 194 -8.74 -2.47 12.76
CA ILE A 194 -8.45 -1.05 12.49
C ILE A 194 -8.81 -0.18 13.70
N CYS A 195 -9.94 -0.44 14.36
CA CYS A 195 -10.33 0.35 15.53
C CYS A 195 -9.35 0.17 16.70
N GLN A 196 -8.80 -1.05 16.88
CA GLN A 196 -7.76 -1.30 17.88
C GLN A 196 -6.45 -0.61 17.51
N ASP A 197 -5.98 -0.79 16.27
CA ASP A 197 -4.70 -0.25 15.80
C ASP A 197 -4.65 1.29 15.88
N PHE A 198 -5.79 1.97 15.69
CA PHE A 198 -5.88 3.44 15.65
C PHE A 198 -6.69 4.06 16.80
N ASN A 199 -7.03 3.28 17.83
CA ASN A 199 -7.80 3.72 19.00
C ASN A 199 -9.10 4.48 18.62
N ILE A 200 -9.92 3.88 17.77
CA ILE A 200 -11.20 4.43 17.31
C ILE A 200 -12.32 3.84 18.18
N GLN A 201 -13.13 4.70 18.79
CA GLN A 201 -14.25 4.24 19.62
C GLN A 201 -15.41 3.77 18.74
N LYS A 202 -16.25 2.89 19.29
CA LYS A 202 -17.43 2.36 18.58
C LYS A 202 -18.37 3.46 18.06
N ASN A 203 -18.49 4.57 18.78
CA ASN A 203 -19.35 5.70 18.42
C ASN A 203 -18.72 6.62 17.36
N ASP A 204 -17.45 6.41 17.01
CA ASP A 204 -16.71 7.16 15.99
C ASP A 204 -16.60 6.38 14.67
N ILE A 205 -17.44 5.34 14.49
CA ILE A 205 -17.57 4.57 13.26
C ILE A 205 -18.81 5.06 12.52
N PHE A 206 -18.61 5.60 11.31
CA PHE A 206 -19.68 6.06 10.44
C PHE A 206 -19.75 5.18 9.21
N GLN A 207 -20.95 4.70 8.88
CA GLN A 207 -21.19 3.85 7.72
C GLN A 207 -22.37 4.38 6.92
N SER A 208 -22.17 4.53 5.61
CA SER A 208 -23.22 4.91 4.66
C SER A 208 -24.33 3.84 4.60
N GLU A 209 -25.59 4.27 4.52
CA GLU A 209 -26.76 3.38 4.57
C GLU A 209 -26.84 2.44 3.36
N SER A 210 -26.40 2.88 2.18
CA SER A 210 -26.40 2.05 0.97
C SER A 210 -25.00 1.98 0.35
N LEU A 211 -24.46 0.76 0.33
CA LEU A 211 -23.30 0.42 -0.47
C LEU A 211 -23.69 0.23 -1.95
N LEU A 212 -24.95 -0.12 -2.25
CA LEU A 212 -25.35 -0.40 -3.62
C LEU A 212 -25.62 0.90 -4.39
N ARG A 213 -25.17 0.93 -5.65
CA ARG A 213 -25.47 2.01 -6.58
C ARG A 213 -26.73 1.67 -7.35
N ASP A 214 -27.71 2.56 -7.30
CA ASP A 214 -29.01 2.35 -7.96
C ASP A 214 -28.90 2.26 -9.49
N ASN A 215 -27.88 2.88 -10.08
CA ASN A 215 -27.62 2.85 -11.52
C ASN A 215 -26.81 1.64 -12.00
N LEU A 216 -26.42 0.71 -11.11
CA LEU A 216 -25.60 -0.45 -11.44
C LEU A 216 -26.40 -1.76 -11.38
N SER A 217 -26.67 -2.34 -12.55
CA SER A 217 -27.35 -3.64 -12.67
C SER A 217 -26.37 -4.80 -12.57
N LEU A 218 -26.56 -5.67 -11.58
CA LEU A 218 -25.70 -6.84 -11.34
C LEU A 218 -26.33 -8.11 -11.93
N HIS A 219 -25.54 -8.84 -12.72
CA HIS A 219 -25.95 -10.04 -13.44
C HIS A 219 -24.99 -11.20 -13.16
N PHE A 220 -25.54 -12.38 -12.93
CA PHE A 220 -24.80 -13.59 -12.61
C PHE A 220 -25.03 -14.67 -13.66
N PHE A 221 -23.95 -15.26 -14.18
CA PHE A 221 -23.99 -16.31 -15.20
C PHE A 221 -23.19 -17.54 -14.75
N PRO A 222 -23.86 -18.65 -14.39
CA PRO A 222 -23.21 -19.92 -14.12
C PRO A 222 -22.93 -20.68 -15.42
N PHE A 223 -21.78 -21.35 -15.50
CA PHE A 223 -21.34 -22.13 -16.65
C PHE A 223 -20.80 -23.49 -16.21
N GLU A 224 -21.24 -24.56 -16.89
CA GLU A 224 -20.69 -25.91 -16.72
C GLU A 224 -19.39 -26.10 -17.53
N LYS A 225 -19.30 -25.47 -18.71
CA LYS A 225 -18.15 -25.57 -19.63
C LYS A 225 -17.50 -24.21 -19.82
N GLU A 226 -16.17 -24.16 -19.78
CA GLU A 226 -15.39 -22.93 -20.00
C GLU A 226 -15.59 -22.31 -21.37
N LEU A 227 -15.79 -23.13 -22.41
CA LEU A 227 -16.05 -22.64 -23.78
C LEU A 227 -17.29 -21.74 -23.84
N SER A 228 -18.34 -22.08 -23.09
CA SER A 228 -19.58 -21.31 -23.04
C SER A 228 -19.39 -19.90 -22.45
N LYS A 229 -18.33 -19.67 -21.66
CA LYS A 229 -17.97 -18.32 -21.19
C LYS A 229 -17.47 -17.45 -22.32
N LYS A 230 -16.69 -18.00 -23.27
CA LYS A 230 -16.21 -17.23 -24.43
C LYS A 230 -17.37 -16.83 -25.33
N ASP A 231 -18.33 -17.71 -25.53
CA ASP A 231 -19.55 -17.40 -26.29
C ASP A 231 -20.32 -16.24 -25.64
N LYS A 232 -20.52 -16.32 -24.31
CA LYS A 232 -21.19 -15.24 -23.57
C LYS A 232 -20.40 -13.94 -23.56
N LEU A 233 -19.08 -14.02 -23.42
CA LEU A 233 -18.20 -12.85 -23.50
C LEU A 233 -18.36 -12.17 -24.86
N ASN A 234 -18.36 -12.94 -25.95
CA ASN A 234 -18.51 -12.40 -27.30
C ASN A 234 -19.88 -11.73 -27.51
N GLU A 235 -20.95 -12.34 -26.99
CA GLU A 235 -22.29 -11.73 -26.97
C GLU A 235 -22.29 -10.38 -26.26
N LEU A 236 -21.73 -10.32 -25.03
CA LEU A 236 -21.71 -9.10 -24.22
C LEU A 236 -20.83 -8.00 -24.83
N LEU A 237 -19.63 -8.35 -25.31
CA LEU A 237 -18.75 -7.39 -25.98
C LEU A 237 -19.38 -6.84 -27.26
N THR A 238 -20.11 -7.66 -28.01
CA THR A 238 -20.85 -7.21 -29.20
C THR A 238 -22.01 -6.29 -28.83
N LYS A 239 -22.80 -6.67 -27.81
CA LYS A 239 -23.93 -5.87 -27.30
C LYS A 239 -23.48 -4.49 -26.84
N HIS A 240 -22.30 -4.40 -26.22
CA HIS A 240 -21.78 -3.18 -25.60
C HIS A 240 -20.60 -2.55 -26.39
N LYS A 241 -20.41 -2.91 -27.67
CA LYS A 241 -19.19 -2.60 -28.46
C LYS A 241 -18.80 -1.11 -28.54
N ASN A 242 -19.76 -0.20 -28.37
CA ASN A 242 -19.52 1.25 -28.44
C ASN A 242 -19.28 1.89 -27.06
N GLN A 243 -19.35 1.10 -25.99
CA GLN A 243 -19.19 1.56 -24.62
C GLN A 243 -17.82 1.15 -24.07
N LYS A 244 -17.38 1.80 -22.99
CA LYS A 244 -16.16 1.43 -22.28
C LYS A 244 -16.42 0.20 -21.42
N ILE A 245 -15.63 -0.86 -21.63
CA ILE A 245 -15.77 -2.16 -20.96
C ILE A 245 -14.46 -2.55 -20.28
N ILE A 246 -14.55 -3.07 -19.06
CA ILE A 246 -13.44 -3.74 -18.37
C ILE A 246 -13.77 -5.23 -18.24
N VAL A 247 -12.82 -6.09 -18.60
CA VAL A 247 -12.92 -7.54 -18.44
C VAL A 247 -11.84 -8.02 -17.47
N TYR A 248 -12.23 -8.37 -16.25
CA TYR A 248 -11.33 -8.93 -15.25
C TYR A 248 -11.14 -10.44 -15.45
N THR A 249 -9.90 -10.84 -15.70
CA THR A 249 -9.49 -12.24 -15.89
C THR A 249 -8.56 -12.72 -14.78
N HIS A 250 -7.89 -11.78 -14.11
CA HIS A 250 -6.95 -12.00 -13.00
C HIS A 250 -5.79 -12.97 -13.30
N ARG A 251 -5.52 -13.23 -14.59
CA ARG A 251 -4.41 -14.05 -15.09
C ARG A 251 -3.67 -13.26 -16.16
N LYS A 252 -2.33 -13.29 -16.16
CA LYS A 252 -1.50 -12.54 -17.12
C LYS A 252 -1.33 -13.28 -18.45
N SER A 253 -0.71 -14.47 -18.39
CA SER A 253 -0.20 -15.18 -19.58
C SER A 253 -0.67 -16.63 -19.73
N SER A 254 -1.37 -17.20 -18.75
CA SER A 254 -1.94 -18.56 -18.84
C SER A 254 -3.25 -18.56 -19.66
N GLN A 255 -3.86 -19.74 -19.84
CA GLN A 255 -5.15 -19.85 -20.55
C GLN A 255 -6.19 -18.86 -19.99
N TYR A 256 -6.78 -18.08 -20.89
CA TYR A 256 -7.71 -16.97 -20.58
C TYR A 256 -7.06 -15.81 -19.83
N GLY A 257 -5.74 -15.67 -19.97
CA GLY A 257 -4.99 -14.53 -19.49
C GLY A 257 -5.31 -13.26 -20.27
N THR A 258 -5.02 -12.12 -19.67
CA THR A 258 -5.25 -10.79 -20.24
C THR A 258 -4.59 -10.64 -21.63
N LYS A 259 -3.34 -11.12 -21.78
CA LYS A 259 -2.59 -11.08 -23.05
C LYS A 259 -3.24 -11.91 -24.16
N GLU A 260 -3.63 -13.15 -23.85
CA GLU A 260 -4.23 -14.08 -24.81
C GLU A 260 -5.59 -13.56 -25.29
N LEU A 261 -6.47 -13.19 -24.35
CA LEU A 261 -7.80 -12.69 -24.68
C LEU A 261 -7.74 -11.36 -25.43
N SER A 262 -6.87 -10.43 -25.01
CA SER A 262 -6.70 -9.17 -25.73
C SER A 262 -6.32 -9.40 -27.19
N LYS A 263 -5.38 -10.31 -27.46
CA LYS A 263 -4.98 -10.64 -28.84
C LYS A 263 -6.13 -11.29 -29.61
N GLU A 264 -6.80 -12.28 -29.02
CA GLU A 264 -7.93 -12.97 -29.66
C GLU A 264 -9.05 -12.00 -30.07
N TYR A 265 -9.38 -11.03 -29.20
CA TYR A 265 -10.45 -10.07 -29.48
C TYR A 265 -9.99 -8.92 -30.39
N GLN A 266 -8.70 -8.56 -30.40
CA GLN A 266 -8.13 -7.69 -31.44
C GLN A 266 -8.26 -8.34 -32.82
N ASP A 267 -7.93 -9.64 -32.94
CA ASP A 267 -8.05 -10.40 -34.20
C ASP A 267 -9.52 -10.50 -34.67
N LYS A 268 -10.48 -10.44 -33.74
CA LYS A 268 -11.93 -10.36 -34.02
C LYS A 268 -12.42 -8.95 -34.37
N GLY A 269 -11.53 -7.96 -34.42
CA GLY A 269 -11.85 -6.57 -34.80
C GLY A 269 -12.35 -5.68 -33.66
N PHE A 270 -12.22 -6.11 -32.40
CA PHE A 270 -12.55 -5.25 -31.26
C PHE A 270 -11.40 -4.27 -30.98
N ILE A 271 -11.76 -3.05 -30.59
CA ILE A 271 -10.81 -2.02 -30.16
C ILE A 271 -10.47 -2.27 -28.69
N CYS A 272 -9.53 -3.19 -28.44
CA CYS A 272 -9.18 -3.66 -27.11
C CYS A 272 -7.67 -3.77 -26.87
N ASP A 273 -7.27 -3.75 -25.60
CA ASP A 273 -5.90 -3.98 -25.17
C ASP A 273 -5.90 -4.60 -23.76
N TYR A 274 -4.73 -4.98 -23.22
CA TYR A 274 -4.62 -5.54 -21.88
C TYR A 274 -3.94 -4.62 -20.86
N PHE A 275 -4.27 -4.82 -19.58
CA PHE A 275 -3.66 -4.10 -18.47
C PHE A 275 -3.28 -5.06 -17.34
N ASP A 276 -1.98 -5.25 -17.15
CA ASP A 276 -1.42 -6.08 -16.09
C ASP A 276 -0.16 -5.45 -15.48
N ALA A 277 0.33 -6.06 -14.40
CA ALA A 277 1.47 -5.56 -13.67
C ALA A 277 2.79 -5.63 -14.48
N ASP A 278 2.90 -6.48 -15.51
CA ASP A 278 4.13 -6.69 -16.27
C ASP A 278 4.38 -5.57 -17.30
N ARG A 279 3.35 -4.79 -17.66
CA ARG A 279 3.52 -3.63 -18.55
C ARG A 279 4.31 -2.51 -17.89
N LEU A 280 5.10 -1.82 -18.71
CA LEU A 280 5.89 -0.66 -18.26
C LEU A 280 4.95 0.50 -17.88
N ASP A 281 5.36 1.34 -16.93
CA ASP A 281 4.53 2.45 -16.46
C ASP A 281 4.20 3.47 -17.57
N ALA A 282 5.08 3.63 -18.55
CA ALA A 282 4.81 4.46 -19.73
C ALA A 282 3.68 3.87 -20.59
N GLU A 283 3.66 2.55 -20.80
CA GLU A 283 2.62 1.86 -21.57
C GLU A 283 1.28 1.88 -20.82
N LYS A 284 1.30 1.62 -19.51
CA LYS A 284 0.11 1.73 -18.65
C LYS A 284 -0.56 3.10 -18.77
N ARG A 285 0.24 4.18 -18.76
CA ARG A 285 -0.27 5.55 -18.94
C ARG A 285 -0.89 5.78 -20.31
N ASP A 286 -0.23 5.33 -21.38
CA ASP A 286 -0.75 5.45 -22.75
C ASP A 286 -2.09 4.71 -22.93
N ILE A 287 -2.20 3.49 -22.41
CA ILE A 287 -3.44 2.69 -22.43
C ILE A 287 -4.57 3.40 -21.68
N LEU A 288 -4.27 3.90 -20.47
CA LEU A 288 -5.25 4.64 -19.67
C LEU A 288 -5.73 5.88 -20.41
N GLN A 289 -4.81 6.65 -21.00
CA GLN A 289 -5.16 7.84 -21.78
C GLN A 289 -6.06 7.50 -22.97
N LYS A 290 -5.74 6.45 -23.74
CA LYS A 290 -6.57 5.98 -24.86
C LYS A 290 -7.93 5.48 -24.41
N PHE A 291 -8.01 4.83 -23.25
CA PHE A 291 -9.28 4.37 -22.69
C PHE A 291 -10.12 5.52 -22.15
N GLU A 292 -9.50 6.54 -21.56
CA GLU A 292 -10.14 7.78 -21.13
C GLU A 292 -10.70 8.58 -22.31
N SER A 293 -9.90 8.78 -23.36
CA SER A 293 -10.35 9.45 -24.60
C SER A 293 -11.43 8.67 -25.36
N GLY A 294 -11.49 7.35 -25.13
CA GLY A 294 -12.40 6.45 -25.81
C GLY A 294 -11.86 5.92 -27.14
N ASP A 295 -10.58 6.17 -27.46
CA ASP A 295 -9.84 5.53 -28.55
C ASP A 295 -9.64 4.04 -28.31
N LEU A 296 -9.67 3.62 -27.04
CA LEU A 296 -9.75 2.23 -26.60
C LEU A 296 -11.12 1.97 -25.97
N LYS A 297 -11.81 0.89 -26.37
CA LYS A 297 -13.16 0.57 -25.86
C LYS A 297 -13.15 -0.52 -24.80
N ILE A 298 -12.22 -1.48 -24.88
CA ILE A 298 -12.22 -2.65 -24.00
C ILE A 298 -10.82 -2.83 -23.40
N ILE A 299 -10.77 -3.05 -22.08
CA ILE A 299 -9.54 -3.45 -21.39
C ILE A 299 -9.70 -4.82 -20.77
N PHE A 300 -8.79 -5.73 -21.11
CA PHE A 300 -8.60 -7.00 -20.40
C PHE A 300 -7.64 -6.81 -19.23
N ALA A 301 -8.15 -6.97 -18.02
CA ALA A 301 -7.47 -6.54 -16.81
C ALA A 301 -7.19 -7.67 -15.81
N THR A 302 -6.07 -7.52 -15.11
CA THR A 302 -5.86 -8.14 -13.79
C THR A 302 -6.22 -7.13 -12.69
N ASN A 303 -6.00 -7.48 -11.41
CA ASN A 303 -6.13 -6.55 -10.27
C ASN A 303 -5.31 -5.26 -10.47
N ALA A 304 -4.29 -5.28 -11.34
CA ALA A 304 -3.49 -4.11 -11.69
C ALA A 304 -4.32 -2.97 -12.31
N PHE A 305 -5.41 -3.27 -13.05
CA PHE A 305 -6.37 -2.25 -13.47
C PHE A 305 -7.29 -1.92 -12.28
N GLY A 306 -6.66 -1.33 -11.28
CA GLY A 306 -7.13 -1.35 -9.92
C GLY A 306 -7.35 0.02 -9.34
N MET A 307 -7.28 0.05 -8.02
CA MET A 307 -7.43 1.22 -7.17
C MET A 307 -6.75 2.47 -7.77
N GLY A 308 -7.43 3.62 -7.74
CA GLY A 308 -6.87 4.91 -8.21
C GLY A 308 -7.21 5.30 -9.65
N ILE A 309 -7.81 4.42 -10.44
CA ILE A 309 -8.39 4.76 -11.75
C ILE A 309 -9.78 5.37 -11.54
N ASP A 310 -10.00 6.58 -12.08
CA ASP A 310 -11.26 7.34 -11.98
C ASP A 310 -11.79 7.77 -13.34
N ILE A 311 -12.36 6.80 -14.07
CA ILE A 311 -12.95 7.01 -15.38
C ILE A 311 -14.48 7.01 -15.21
N PRO A 312 -15.16 8.14 -15.45
CA PRO A 312 -16.55 8.32 -15.03
C PRO A 312 -17.55 7.48 -15.85
N ASP A 313 -17.24 7.21 -17.12
CA ASP A 313 -18.17 6.69 -18.13
C ASP A 313 -17.91 5.21 -18.51
N ILE A 314 -17.31 4.42 -17.61
CA ILE A 314 -17.26 2.96 -17.77
C ILE A 314 -18.68 2.40 -17.67
N ALA A 315 -19.18 1.78 -18.74
CA ALA A 315 -20.55 1.28 -18.77
C ALA A 315 -20.65 -0.17 -18.30
N VAL A 316 -19.60 -0.98 -18.50
CA VAL A 316 -19.66 -2.42 -18.26
C VAL A 316 -18.40 -2.93 -17.58
N VAL A 317 -18.58 -3.72 -16.52
CA VAL A 317 -17.52 -4.51 -15.88
C VAL A 317 -17.89 -5.98 -15.96
N ILE A 318 -17.02 -6.81 -16.53
CA ILE A 318 -17.19 -8.25 -16.69
C ILE A 318 -16.11 -8.96 -15.87
N HIS A 319 -16.50 -9.81 -14.93
CA HIS A 319 -15.61 -10.71 -14.23
C HIS A 319 -15.65 -12.07 -14.93
N PHE A 320 -14.69 -12.31 -15.81
CA PHE A 320 -14.55 -13.57 -16.54
C PHE A 320 -14.06 -14.70 -15.62
N LEU A 321 -13.19 -14.34 -14.67
CA LEU A 321 -12.83 -15.15 -13.52
C LEU A 321 -13.43 -14.50 -12.26
N ILE A 322 -13.91 -15.32 -11.32
CA ILE A 322 -14.47 -14.79 -10.06
C ILE A 322 -13.40 -14.00 -9.30
N PRO A 323 -13.73 -12.88 -8.65
CA PRO A 323 -12.82 -12.20 -7.73
C PRO A 323 -12.42 -13.08 -6.54
N GLU A 324 -11.38 -12.68 -5.80
CA GLU A 324 -10.93 -13.39 -4.60
C GLU A 324 -11.90 -13.19 -3.43
N SER A 325 -12.73 -12.13 -3.47
CA SER A 325 -13.80 -11.88 -2.51
C SER A 325 -14.88 -10.93 -3.00
N ILE A 326 -15.85 -10.72 -2.11
CA ILE A 326 -16.94 -9.76 -2.29
C ILE A 326 -16.42 -8.33 -2.23
N GLU A 327 -15.44 -8.03 -1.37
CA GLU A 327 -14.85 -6.71 -1.24
C GLU A 327 -14.15 -6.32 -2.55
N GLN A 328 -13.35 -7.25 -3.10
CA GLN A 328 -12.73 -7.05 -4.40
C GLN A 328 -13.77 -6.89 -5.51
N TYR A 329 -14.74 -7.81 -5.57
CA TYR A 329 -15.84 -7.74 -6.54
C TYR A 329 -16.56 -6.39 -6.48
N TYR A 330 -16.87 -5.92 -5.29
CA TYR A 330 -17.58 -4.66 -5.06
C TYR A 330 -16.75 -3.45 -5.50
N GLN A 331 -15.45 -3.44 -5.20
CA GLN A 331 -14.53 -2.38 -5.68
C GLN A 331 -14.41 -2.36 -7.21
N GLU A 332 -14.27 -3.54 -7.82
CA GLU A 332 -14.08 -3.71 -9.27
C GLU A 332 -15.36 -3.37 -10.04
N VAL A 333 -16.50 -3.94 -9.63
CA VAL A 333 -17.80 -3.65 -10.25
C VAL A 333 -18.23 -2.20 -10.02
N GLY A 334 -17.86 -1.59 -8.89
CA GLY A 334 -18.10 -0.18 -8.57
C GLY A 334 -17.31 0.82 -9.44
N ARG A 335 -16.52 0.35 -10.41
CA ARG A 335 -15.93 1.20 -11.47
C ARG A 335 -16.96 1.61 -12.51
N ALA A 336 -17.96 0.77 -12.75
CA ALA A 336 -19.04 1.06 -13.67
C ALA A 336 -19.96 2.17 -13.16
N GLY A 337 -20.43 3.02 -14.07
CA GLY A 337 -21.48 4.02 -13.84
C GLY A 337 -21.13 5.09 -12.81
N ARG A 338 -19.89 5.61 -12.81
CA ARG A 338 -19.49 6.69 -11.87
C ARG A 338 -20.10 8.05 -12.23
N ASN A 339 -20.44 8.25 -13.50
CA ASN A 339 -21.21 9.40 -14.00
C ASN A 339 -22.70 9.35 -13.64
N GLY A 340 -23.20 8.27 -13.02
CA GLY A 340 -24.60 8.10 -12.67
C GLY A 340 -25.46 7.48 -13.78
N GLU A 341 -24.91 7.25 -14.97
CA GLU A 341 -25.60 6.60 -16.08
C GLU A 341 -25.82 5.10 -15.82
N PRO A 342 -26.80 4.46 -16.49
CA PRO A 342 -27.02 3.01 -16.37
C PRO A 342 -25.76 2.21 -16.72
N ALA A 343 -25.39 1.31 -15.81
CA ALA A 343 -24.18 0.51 -15.96
C ALA A 343 -24.41 -0.95 -15.53
N TYR A 344 -23.53 -1.85 -15.97
CA TYR A 344 -23.72 -3.30 -15.85
C TYR A 344 -22.51 -4.00 -15.26
N GLY A 345 -22.75 -4.83 -14.24
CA GLY A 345 -21.79 -5.78 -13.68
C GLY A 345 -22.15 -7.20 -14.08
N TYR A 346 -21.26 -7.89 -14.78
CA TYR A 346 -21.44 -9.29 -15.19
C TYR A 346 -20.45 -10.19 -14.45
N LEU A 347 -20.93 -11.21 -13.74
CA LEU A 347 -20.09 -12.19 -13.04
C LEU A 347 -20.23 -13.57 -13.68
N PHE A 348 -19.13 -14.10 -14.22
CA PHE A 348 -19.08 -15.45 -14.77
C PHE A 348 -18.57 -16.43 -13.71
N PHE A 349 -19.32 -17.53 -13.54
CA PHE A 349 -19.00 -18.56 -12.55
C PHE A 349 -18.87 -19.93 -13.19
N SER A 350 -17.88 -20.69 -12.77
CA SER A 350 -17.74 -22.12 -13.02
C SER A 350 -17.01 -22.79 -11.87
N GLU A 351 -17.14 -24.09 -11.70
CA GLU A 351 -16.40 -24.82 -10.65
C GLU A 351 -14.89 -24.77 -10.87
N LYS A 352 -14.44 -24.76 -12.13
CA LYS A 352 -13.02 -24.61 -12.48
C LYS A 352 -12.44 -23.25 -12.02
N ASN A 353 -13.25 -22.19 -11.96
CA ASN A 353 -12.81 -20.90 -11.44
C ASN A 353 -12.36 -20.98 -9.98
N ILE A 354 -12.98 -21.85 -9.17
CA ILE A 354 -12.62 -22.02 -7.75
C ILE A 354 -11.22 -22.63 -7.63
N GLN A 355 -10.94 -23.70 -8.38
CA GLN A 355 -9.63 -24.35 -8.39
C GLN A 355 -8.52 -23.39 -8.86
N ILE A 356 -8.78 -22.70 -9.96
CA ILE A 356 -7.90 -21.66 -10.50
C ILE A 356 -7.58 -20.58 -9.45
N ARG A 357 -8.56 -20.21 -8.63
CA ARG A 357 -8.38 -19.20 -7.58
C ARG A 357 -7.62 -19.71 -6.37
N GLN A 358 -7.87 -20.95 -5.96
CA GLN A 358 -7.07 -21.61 -4.92
C GLN A 358 -5.58 -21.59 -5.31
N GLU A 359 -5.25 -22.00 -6.54
CA GLU A 359 -3.87 -21.98 -7.05
C GLU A 359 -3.25 -20.58 -7.05
N LEU A 360 -4.00 -19.54 -7.46
CA LEU A 360 -3.48 -18.17 -7.47
C LEU A 360 -3.23 -17.62 -6.06
N LEU A 361 -4.08 -17.98 -5.08
CA LEU A 361 -3.97 -17.54 -3.70
C LEU A 361 -2.84 -18.28 -2.97
N GLU A 362 -2.70 -19.59 -3.17
CA GLU A 362 -1.57 -20.37 -2.64
C GLU A 362 -0.22 -19.82 -3.09
N ASN A 363 -0.11 -19.38 -4.35
CA ASN A 363 1.11 -18.77 -4.90
C ASN A 363 1.37 -17.32 -4.44
N SER A 364 0.41 -16.67 -3.78
CA SER A 364 0.53 -15.27 -3.32
C SER A 364 1.10 -15.12 -1.90
N ILE A 365 1.18 -16.23 -1.15
CA ILE A 365 1.62 -16.27 0.24
C ILE A 365 3.09 -16.71 0.31
N PRO A 366 3.95 -16.02 1.08
CA PRO A 366 5.34 -16.44 1.26
C PRO A 366 5.47 -17.88 1.76
N THR A 367 6.29 -18.68 1.08
CA THR A 367 6.65 -20.01 1.56
C THR A 367 7.64 -19.92 2.73
N LYS A 368 7.83 -21.05 3.44
CA LYS A 368 8.93 -21.19 4.41
C LYS A 368 10.26 -20.79 3.78
N GLU A 369 10.53 -21.31 2.59
CA GLU A 369 11.81 -21.11 1.92
C GLU A 369 12.00 -19.63 1.57
N ASP A 370 10.93 -18.91 1.20
CA ASP A 370 10.98 -17.45 1.00
C ASP A 370 11.34 -16.69 2.27
N ILE A 371 10.68 -17.02 3.40
CA ILE A 371 10.96 -16.41 4.70
C ILE A 371 12.41 -16.69 5.13
N LEU A 372 12.85 -17.94 4.97
CA LEU A 372 14.21 -18.37 5.28
C LEU A 372 15.24 -17.69 4.39
N GLN A 373 14.93 -17.53 3.10
CA GLN A 373 15.80 -16.88 2.14
C GLN A 373 15.98 -15.41 2.50
N VAL A 374 14.91 -14.69 2.82
CA VAL A 374 14.98 -13.32 3.33
C VAL A 374 15.83 -13.24 4.60
N TYR A 375 15.57 -14.16 5.54
CA TYR A 375 16.32 -14.23 6.79
C TYR A 375 17.83 -14.41 6.55
N ARG A 376 18.21 -15.38 5.70
CA ARG A 376 19.60 -15.70 5.33
C ARG A 376 20.26 -14.60 4.48
N ASP A 377 19.54 -13.96 3.58
CA ASP A 377 20.15 -12.99 2.67
C ASP A 377 20.45 -11.66 3.35
N LYS A 378 19.55 -11.23 4.24
CA LYS A 378 19.61 -9.91 4.84
C LYS A 378 20.22 -9.95 6.24
N PHE A 379 19.72 -10.83 7.10
CA PHE A 379 20.06 -10.86 8.52
C PHE A 379 21.24 -11.78 8.86
N TYR A 380 21.85 -12.40 7.84
CA TYR A 380 23.12 -13.09 7.99
C TYR A 380 24.26 -12.09 8.29
N ILE A 381 24.69 -12.09 9.55
CA ILE A 381 25.79 -11.26 10.02
C ILE A 381 27.10 -12.03 9.87
N LYS A 382 28.00 -11.55 9.00
CA LYS A 382 29.36 -12.09 8.84
C LYS A 382 30.26 -11.90 10.07
N ASN A 383 29.94 -10.96 10.97
CA ASN A 383 30.77 -10.64 12.14
C ASN A 383 29.94 -10.29 13.39
N PRO A 384 29.86 -11.17 14.41
CA PRO A 384 29.06 -10.97 15.62
C PRO A 384 29.51 -9.78 16.49
N ALA A 385 30.68 -9.18 16.24
CA ALA A 385 31.15 -7.96 16.92
C ALA A 385 30.47 -6.65 16.42
N THR A 386 29.46 -6.75 15.55
CA THR A 386 28.71 -5.59 15.03
C THR A 386 27.21 -5.80 15.22
N PRO A 387 26.64 -5.43 16.39
CA PRO A 387 25.23 -5.68 16.70
C PRO A 387 24.26 -4.76 15.95
N VAL A 388 24.78 -3.85 15.13
CA VAL A 388 24.01 -2.86 14.39
C VAL A 388 24.26 -3.03 12.89
N GLN A 389 23.20 -3.23 12.12
CA GLN A 389 23.25 -3.37 10.66
C GLN A 389 22.23 -2.45 10.01
N SER A 390 22.59 -1.90 8.85
CA SER A 390 21.70 -1.10 8.01
C SER A 390 21.13 -1.97 6.89
N PHE A 391 19.82 -1.92 6.72
CA PHE A 391 19.10 -2.64 5.67
C PHE A 391 18.48 -1.64 4.70
N ASP A 392 18.64 -1.88 3.40
CA ASP A 392 17.92 -1.13 2.38
C ASP A 392 16.53 -1.75 2.20
N VAL A 393 15.49 -0.99 2.56
CA VAL A 393 14.10 -1.45 2.59
C VAL A 393 13.34 -1.02 1.33
N TRP A 394 13.98 -0.32 0.37
CA TRP A 394 13.26 0.27 -0.76
C TRP A 394 13.35 -0.57 -2.02
N ASN A 395 12.20 -1.16 -2.36
CA ASN A 395 11.57 -1.01 -3.68
C ASN A 395 10.06 -1.22 -3.50
N ASP A 396 9.24 -0.31 -4.02
CA ASP A 396 7.77 -0.38 -4.06
C ASP A 396 7.25 -1.56 -4.94
N SER A 397 8.12 -2.49 -5.33
CA SER A 397 7.76 -3.65 -6.15
C SER A 397 7.24 -4.80 -5.27
N SER A 398 6.25 -5.52 -5.81
CA SER A 398 5.69 -6.75 -5.22
C SER A 398 6.74 -7.82 -4.90
N GLU A 399 7.95 -7.71 -5.48
CA GLU A 399 9.07 -8.65 -5.30
C GLU A 399 9.65 -8.67 -3.87
N ARG A 400 9.28 -7.73 -3.00
CA ARG A 400 9.81 -7.65 -1.61
C ARG A 400 8.76 -7.63 -0.50
N PHE A 401 7.51 -8.00 -0.81
CA PHE A 401 6.45 -8.22 0.19
C PHE A 401 6.92 -9.13 1.33
N ASN A 402 7.62 -10.21 0.98
CA ASN A 402 8.20 -11.16 1.92
C ASN A 402 9.26 -10.50 2.83
N GLU A 403 10.10 -9.60 2.30
CA GLU A 403 11.11 -8.88 3.09
C GLU A 403 10.46 -8.00 4.17
N MET A 404 9.43 -7.24 3.77
CA MET A 404 8.72 -6.33 4.68
C MET A 404 7.93 -7.07 5.75
N LEU A 405 7.29 -8.19 5.39
CA LEU A 405 6.61 -9.05 6.34
C LEU A 405 7.56 -9.62 7.38
N VAL A 406 8.68 -10.18 6.93
CA VAL A 406 9.68 -10.74 7.86
C VAL A 406 10.20 -9.66 8.79
N LEU A 407 10.51 -8.46 8.28
CA LEU A 407 10.91 -7.31 9.10
C LEU A 407 9.85 -6.95 10.16
N TYR A 408 8.59 -6.84 9.75
CA TYR A 408 7.47 -6.53 10.64
C TYR A 408 7.38 -7.53 11.79
N TYR A 409 7.39 -8.82 11.48
CA TYR A 409 7.23 -9.85 12.49
C TYR A 409 8.46 -9.98 13.40
N LEU A 410 9.67 -9.90 12.85
CA LEU A 410 10.88 -9.91 13.67
C LEU A 410 10.93 -8.71 14.63
N LYS A 411 10.42 -7.54 14.22
CA LYS A 411 10.24 -6.38 15.13
C LYS A 411 9.23 -6.71 16.23
N ASN A 412 8.05 -7.22 15.88
CA ASN A 412 6.99 -7.50 16.84
C ASN A 412 7.31 -8.63 17.82
N LEU A 413 8.12 -9.60 17.40
CA LEU A 413 8.64 -10.67 18.27
C LEU A 413 9.80 -10.21 19.17
N GLY A 414 10.23 -8.95 19.06
CA GLY A 414 11.35 -8.41 19.84
C GLY A 414 12.73 -8.93 19.42
N ILE A 415 12.80 -9.69 18.32
CA ILE A 415 14.03 -10.25 17.77
C ILE A 415 14.91 -9.12 17.21
N LEU A 416 14.28 -8.15 16.56
CA LEU A 416 14.92 -6.97 15.99
C LEU A 416 14.40 -5.71 16.67
N GLN A 417 15.31 -4.79 17.01
CA GLN A 417 14.96 -3.46 17.47
C GLN A 417 15.35 -2.43 16.42
N LEU A 418 14.37 -1.72 15.84
CA LEU A 418 14.65 -0.58 14.98
C LEU A 418 15.33 0.53 15.80
N VAL A 419 16.53 0.94 15.41
CA VAL A 419 17.26 2.04 16.05
C VAL A 419 16.79 3.36 15.49
N ILE A 420 16.83 3.48 14.17
CA ILE A 420 16.45 4.67 13.42
C ILE A 420 16.39 4.34 11.93
N ASN A 421 15.38 4.88 11.25
CA ASN A 421 15.40 5.01 9.81
C ASN A 421 16.25 6.22 9.42
N GLY A 422 17.15 6.08 8.47
CA GLY A 422 17.99 7.18 8.00
C GLY A 422 19.03 6.70 7.02
N ILE A 423 20.21 7.31 6.99
CA ILE A 423 21.19 7.01 5.95
C ILE A 423 22.22 5.97 6.42
N SER A 424 22.69 5.11 5.51
CA SER A 424 23.77 4.15 5.82
C SER A 424 25.17 4.74 5.67
N THR A 425 25.33 5.79 4.85
CA THR A 425 26.62 6.42 4.56
C THR A 425 26.55 7.94 4.47
N ILE A 426 27.55 8.63 5.02
CA ILE A 426 27.67 10.09 4.97
C ILE A 426 28.18 10.60 3.60
N LYS A 427 28.62 9.71 2.70
CA LYS A 427 29.12 10.08 1.37
C LYS A 427 28.07 10.68 0.45
N CYS A 428 26.79 10.58 0.81
CA CYS A 428 25.71 11.26 0.11
C CYS A 428 25.63 12.77 0.40
N PHE A 429 26.44 13.27 1.34
CA PHE A 429 26.48 14.68 1.74
C PHE A 429 27.83 15.35 1.47
N GLU A 430 27.75 16.60 1.06
CA GLU A 430 28.87 17.52 0.95
C GLU A 430 28.58 18.80 1.72
N ILE A 431 29.64 19.42 2.26
CA ILE A 431 29.53 20.74 2.87
C ILE A 431 29.21 21.74 1.77
N ASN A 432 28.26 22.63 2.03
CA ASN A 432 27.93 23.70 1.10
C ASN A 432 29.10 24.69 0.98
N LYS A 433 29.35 25.25 -0.21
CA LYS A 433 30.58 26.02 -0.50
C LYS A 433 30.81 27.21 0.44
N ASN A 434 29.74 27.78 0.99
CA ASN A 434 29.78 28.97 1.84
C ASN A 434 29.59 28.63 3.33
N THR A 435 29.82 27.37 3.73
CA THR A 435 29.63 26.93 5.11
C THR A 435 30.89 26.24 5.62
N SER A 436 31.27 26.53 6.87
CA SER A 436 32.27 25.75 7.61
C SER A 436 31.52 24.82 8.57
N LEU A 437 31.83 23.52 8.52
CA LEU A 437 31.21 22.52 9.39
C LEU A 437 32.27 21.52 9.89
N PRO A 438 33.12 21.94 10.87
CA PRO A 438 34.22 21.12 11.38
C PRO A 438 33.78 19.75 11.91
N GLU A 439 32.58 19.67 12.49
CA GLU A 439 31.99 18.45 13.02
C GLU A 439 31.77 17.39 11.93
N PHE A 440 31.31 17.81 10.74
CA PHE A 440 31.14 16.91 9.61
C PHE A 440 32.48 16.53 8.97
N THR A 441 33.47 17.43 8.99
CA THR A 441 34.84 17.09 8.58
C THR A 441 35.41 15.99 9.48
N ASN A 442 35.23 16.09 10.80
CA ASN A 442 35.62 15.03 11.74
C ASN A 442 34.91 13.69 11.43
N TYR A 443 33.64 13.71 11.00
CA TYR A 443 32.97 12.50 10.52
C TYR A 443 33.65 11.93 9.27
N LYS A 444 33.99 12.76 8.28
CA LYS A 444 34.70 12.30 7.07
C LYS A 444 36.06 11.69 7.41
N ASP A 445 36.81 12.28 8.32
CA ASP A 445 38.15 11.81 8.70
C ASP A 445 38.11 10.52 9.52
N ALA A 446 37.08 10.32 10.33
CA ALA A 446 36.90 9.12 11.14
C ALA A 446 36.72 7.85 10.29
N THR A 447 36.20 7.93 9.05
CA THR A 447 35.95 6.75 8.23
C THR A 447 36.22 6.92 6.72
N LYS A 448 37.02 6.01 6.17
CA LYS A 448 37.29 5.95 4.71
C LYS A 448 36.06 5.56 3.88
N ASN A 449 35.18 4.71 4.42
CA ASN A 449 34.03 4.19 3.67
C ASN A 449 32.75 5.03 3.86
N GLY A 450 32.72 5.94 4.84
CA GLY A 450 31.56 6.79 5.12
C GLY A 450 30.45 6.12 5.93
N LEU A 451 30.58 4.85 6.32
CA LEU A 451 29.49 4.11 6.96
C LEU A 451 29.15 4.66 8.34
N VAL A 452 27.86 4.94 8.57
CA VAL A 452 27.34 5.50 9.83
C VAL A 452 27.59 4.56 11.01
N VAL A 453 27.44 3.24 10.82
CA VAL A 453 27.74 2.25 11.87
C VAL A 453 29.23 2.27 12.26
N THR A 454 30.13 2.49 11.29
CA THR A 454 31.57 2.63 11.57
C THR A 454 31.86 3.93 12.35
N LEU A 455 31.20 5.03 11.99
CA LEU A 455 31.29 6.30 12.72
C LEU A 455 30.85 6.14 14.18
N SER A 456 29.71 5.50 14.41
CA SER A 456 29.18 5.27 15.76
C SER A 456 30.21 4.56 16.65
N LYS A 457 30.88 3.53 16.13
CA LYS A 457 31.92 2.81 16.88
C LYS A 457 33.16 3.67 17.15
N LYS A 458 33.66 4.40 16.14
CA LYS A 458 34.92 5.15 16.25
C LYS A 458 34.79 6.43 17.07
N LEU A 459 33.69 7.16 16.88
CA LEU A 459 33.42 8.43 17.55
C LEU A 459 32.66 8.26 18.88
N LYS A 460 32.26 7.02 19.22
CA LYS A 460 31.46 6.69 20.42
C LYS A 460 30.13 7.46 20.50
N PHE A 461 29.59 7.87 19.37
CA PHE A 461 28.24 8.46 19.27
C PHE A 461 27.21 7.38 18.95
N SER A 462 25.98 7.56 19.41
CA SER A 462 24.87 6.70 18.98
C SER A 462 24.60 6.93 17.48
N VAL A 463 24.15 5.88 16.78
CA VAL A 463 23.74 6.01 15.38
C VAL A 463 22.63 7.05 15.21
N LYS A 464 21.69 7.10 16.17
CA LYS A 464 20.61 8.08 16.22
C LYS A 464 21.14 9.52 16.24
N ASN A 465 22.14 9.81 17.08
CA ASN A 465 22.73 11.15 17.16
C ASN A 465 23.45 11.53 15.86
N ILE A 466 24.22 10.62 15.28
CA ILE A 466 24.91 10.87 14.00
C ILE A 466 23.90 11.21 12.90
N ILE A 467 22.83 10.41 12.76
CA ILE A 467 21.80 10.62 11.74
C ILE A 467 21.04 11.93 11.98
N ASN A 468 20.66 12.22 13.22
CA ASN A 468 19.98 13.48 13.55
C ASN A 468 20.86 14.70 13.25
N ASN A 469 22.15 14.67 13.57
CA ASN A 469 23.08 15.75 13.22
C ASN A 469 23.15 15.97 11.70
N LEU A 470 23.22 14.88 10.93
CA LEU A 470 23.26 14.97 9.47
C LEU A 470 21.97 15.59 8.90
N PHE A 471 20.82 15.21 9.44
CA PHE A 471 19.54 15.78 9.05
C PHE A 471 19.38 17.23 9.47
N ASP A 472 19.87 17.61 10.65
CA ASP A 472 19.87 18.99 11.13
C ASP A 472 20.73 19.88 10.22
N TRP A 473 21.99 19.50 9.99
CA TRP A 473 22.90 20.24 9.10
C TRP A 473 22.39 20.33 7.66
N TYR A 474 21.74 19.28 7.16
CA TYR A 474 21.09 19.34 5.85
C TYR A 474 19.90 20.30 5.83
N THR A 475 19.06 20.27 6.87
CA THR A 475 17.88 21.14 7.00
C THR A 475 18.28 22.61 7.06
N GLN A 476 19.31 22.93 7.84
CA GLN A 476 19.90 24.27 7.97
C GLN A 476 20.66 24.72 6.73
N GLY A 477 20.93 23.82 5.77
CA GLY A 477 21.63 24.14 4.52
C GLY A 477 23.14 24.16 4.57
N ALA A 478 23.71 23.73 5.70
CA ALA A 478 25.15 23.51 5.84
C ALA A 478 25.64 22.33 4.99
N LEU A 479 24.78 21.33 4.79
CA LEU A 479 25.01 20.23 3.85
C LEU A 479 24.15 20.37 2.59
N LYS A 480 24.72 19.93 1.47
CA LYS A 480 24.00 19.64 0.22
C LYS A 480 24.12 18.16 -0.10
N ARG A 481 23.17 17.64 -0.86
CA ARG A 481 23.21 16.26 -1.35
C ARG A 481 23.93 16.22 -2.70
N GLU A 482 24.84 15.27 -2.88
CA GLU A 482 25.52 15.05 -4.15
C GLU A 482 24.92 13.81 -4.85
N HIS A 483 24.75 13.87 -6.17
CA HIS A 483 24.70 12.64 -6.98
C HIS A 483 26.14 12.14 -7.11
N PRO A 484 26.42 10.85 -6.92
CA PRO A 484 27.77 10.37 -7.12
C PRO A 484 28.09 10.54 -8.61
N ASN A 485 29.25 11.11 -8.94
CA ASN A 485 29.67 11.40 -10.31
C ASN A 485 29.38 10.22 -11.29
N LEU A 486 28.32 10.38 -12.10
CA LEU A 486 27.92 9.47 -13.19
C LEU A 486 28.84 9.57 -14.43
N ALA A 487 29.78 10.51 -14.44
CA ALA A 487 30.60 10.85 -15.61
C ALA A 487 31.78 9.89 -15.90
N LYS A 488 32.00 8.82 -15.13
CA LYS A 488 33.17 7.92 -15.30
C LYS A 488 32.88 6.49 -15.75
N ARG A 489 31.64 6.09 -16.01
CA ARG A 489 31.34 4.74 -16.51
C ARG A 489 30.33 4.78 -17.66
N GLY A 490 30.83 4.71 -18.89
CA GLY A 490 30.04 4.68 -20.12
C GLY A 490 29.25 3.39 -20.33
N LYS A 491 28.25 3.12 -19.49
CA LYS A 491 27.26 2.04 -19.70
C LYS A 491 25.86 2.55 -19.41
N LYS A 492 25.15 2.97 -20.47
CA LYS A 492 23.75 3.44 -20.40
C LYS A 492 22.77 2.35 -19.90
N ASP A 493 23.07 1.07 -20.05
CA ASP A 493 22.16 0.00 -19.61
C ASP A 493 22.34 -0.44 -18.13
N GLN A 494 23.29 0.16 -17.41
CA GLN A 494 23.42 0.03 -15.95
C GLN A 494 22.73 1.17 -15.17
N LEU A 495 22.07 2.10 -15.88
CA LEU A 495 21.39 3.26 -15.28
C LEU A 495 20.18 2.90 -14.40
N ILE A 496 19.63 1.69 -14.55
CA ILE A 496 18.53 1.19 -13.68
C ILE A 496 19.09 0.47 -12.44
N ARG A 497 20.36 0.03 -12.46
CA ARG A 497 20.96 -0.79 -11.38
C ARG A 497 21.93 -0.03 -10.48
N ASP A 498 22.40 1.16 -10.87
CA ASP A 498 23.27 1.99 -10.01
C ASP A 498 22.45 2.84 -9.02
N GLU A 499 21.60 2.11 -8.31
CA GLU A 499 20.81 2.42 -7.12
C GLU A 499 21.71 2.65 -5.89
N SER A 500 23.01 2.89 -6.08
CA SER A 500 24.07 2.94 -5.06
C SER A 500 24.05 4.19 -4.17
N LEU A 501 22.99 5.01 -4.27
CA LEU A 501 22.59 6.04 -3.31
C LEU A 501 21.10 5.92 -2.92
N ARG A 502 20.64 4.70 -2.65
CA ARG A 502 19.40 4.46 -1.91
C ARG A 502 19.64 4.65 -0.42
N ILE A 503 19.07 5.73 0.11
CA ILE A 503 19.56 6.47 1.29
C ILE A 503 18.65 6.33 2.51
N SER A 504 17.57 5.56 2.41
CA SER A 504 16.71 5.27 3.55
C SER A 504 16.92 3.82 3.98
N CYS A 505 17.79 3.66 4.97
CA CYS A 505 18.10 2.41 5.61
C CYS A 505 17.44 2.37 6.98
N ALA A 506 16.79 1.24 7.28
CA ALA A 506 16.48 0.90 8.65
C ALA A 506 17.79 0.43 9.31
N THR A 507 18.29 1.19 10.29
CA THR A 507 19.37 0.69 11.14
C THR A 507 18.76 -0.03 12.32
N VAL A 508 19.11 -1.31 12.48
CA VAL A 508 18.51 -2.20 13.47
C VAL A 508 19.59 -2.64 14.45
N HIS A 509 19.27 -2.66 15.75
CA HIS A 509 20.10 -3.19 16.82
C HIS A 509 19.56 -4.57 17.19
N ARG A 510 20.47 -5.52 17.37
CA ARG A 510 20.13 -6.84 17.89
C ARG A 510 20.09 -6.79 19.42
N TYR A 511 19.04 -7.34 20.05
CA TYR A 511 18.96 -7.34 21.51
C TYR A 511 20.05 -8.22 22.14
N ARG A 512 20.69 -7.69 23.19
CA ARG A 512 21.87 -8.25 23.87
C ARG A 512 21.59 -9.54 24.68
N ASN A 513 20.33 -9.93 24.83
CA ASN A 513 19.96 -11.20 25.47
C ASN A 513 19.84 -12.38 24.48
N SER A 514 19.97 -12.13 23.17
CA SER A 514 19.98 -13.19 22.16
C SER A 514 21.39 -13.77 21.97
N ARG A 515 21.84 -14.64 22.90
CA ARG A 515 22.75 -15.74 22.50
C ARG A 515 22.12 -16.61 21.39
N GLU A 516 20.81 -16.51 21.24
CA GLU A 516 19.93 -17.25 20.35
C GLU A 516 19.59 -16.43 19.11
N LEU A 517 20.45 -16.48 18.10
CA LEU A 517 20.19 -16.25 16.66
C LEU A 517 21.57 -16.44 16.02
N ILE A 518 22.07 -17.67 16.03
CA ILE A 518 23.44 -17.93 15.57
C ILE A 518 23.40 -18.15 14.05
N CYS A 519 24.47 -17.65 13.46
CA CYS A 519 24.72 -17.53 12.05
C CYS A 519 25.77 -18.59 11.72
N PRO A 520 25.58 -19.47 10.72
CA PRO A 520 26.65 -20.36 10.30
C PRO A 520 27.86 -19.53 9.83
N ARG A 521 29.09 -20.00 10.06
CA ARG A 521 30.34 -19.25 9.78
C ARG A 521 30.54 -18.88 8.29
N ASN A 522 29.77 -19.48 7.38
CA ASN A 522 29.75 -19.19 5.95
C ASN A 522 28.33 -19.38 5.38
N ARG A 523 27.98 -18.68 4.28
CA ARG A 523 26.68 -18.87 3.57
C ARG A 523 26.45 -20.33 3.13
N SER A 524 27.52 -21.11 3.03
CA SER A 524 27.55 -22.53 2.66
C SER A 524 27.77 -23.47 3.85
N SER A 525 27.93 -22.97 5.08
CA SER A 525 28.09 -23.83 6.26
C SER A 525 26.74 -24.27 6.81
N PRO A 526 26.58 -25.54 7.22
CA PRO A 526 25.34 -26.02 7.81
C PRO A 526 25.08 -25.32 9.15
N MET A 527 23.81 -24.94 9.38
CA MET A 527 23.34 -24.43 10.68
C MET A 527 23.49 -25.50 11.76
N THR A 528 23.80 -25.08 12.99
CA THR A 528 23.80 -26.00 14.15
C THR A 528 22.37 -26.52 14.41
N PRO A 529 22.20 -27.64 15.13
CA PRO A 529 20.88 -28.13 15.52
C PRO A 529 20.06 -27.09 16.30
N GLU A 530 20.70 -26.37 17.23
CA GLU A 530 20.11 -25.30 18.04
C GLU A 530 19.64 -24.11 17.19
N ASP A 531 20.42 -23.73 16.16
CA ASP A 531 20.03 -22.66 15.22
C ASP A 531 18.85 -23.03 14.34
N LYS A 532 18.76 -24.30 13.94
CA LYS A 532 17.61 -24.80 13.19
C LYS A 532 16.35 -24.76 14.04
N GLU A 533 16.45 -25.11 15.33
CA GLU A 533 15.34 -25.11 16.27
C GLU A 533 14.82 -23.69 16.55
N LEU A 534 15.71 -22.72 16.74
CA LEU A 534 15.33 -21.33 16.94
C LEU A 534 14.75 -20.69 15.68
N LEU A 535 15.35 -20.95 14.52
CA LEU A 535 14.82 -20.49 13.23
C LEU A 535 13.44 -21.08 12.97
N ASP A 536 13.23 -22.34 13.30
CA ASP A 536 11.93 -23.01 13.27
C ASP A 536 10.92 -22.32 14.21
N ALA A 537 11.34 -21.97 15.44
CA ALA A 537 10.51 -21.22 16.38
C ALA A 537 10.10 -19.84 15.84
N HIS A 538 11.02 -19.11 15.19
CA HIS A 538 10.70 -17.81 14.57
C HIS A 538 9.79 -17.94 13.36
N VAL A 539 10.02 -18.92 12.49
CA VAL A 539 9.13 -19.18 11.34
C VAL A 539 7.74 -19.56 11.84
N LYS A 540 7.63 -20.39 12.88
CA LYS A 540 6.37 -20.73 13.55
C LYS A 540 5.70 -19.51 14.17
N ALA A 541 6.46 -18.59 14.76
CA ALA A 541 5.92 -17.37 15.34
C ALA A 541 5.41 -16.39 14.26
N ILE A 542 6.18 -16.20 13.18
CA ILE A 542 5.75 -15.47 11.97
C ILE A 542 4.47 -16.09 11.42
N ALA A 543 4.44 -17.42 11.28
CA ALA A 543 3.27 -18.16 10.85
C ALA A 543 2.08 -17.96 11.82
N LYS A 544 2.25 -18.06 13.14
CA LYS A 544 1.17 -17.82 14.11
C LYS A 544 0.55 -16.43 13.97
N ILE A 545 1.35 -15.40 13.69
CA ILE A 545 0.81 -14.06 13.49
C ILE A 545 0.17 -13.94 12.11
N LEU A 546 0.84 -14.46 11.07
CA LEU A 546 0.29 -14.57 9.73
C LEU A 546 -0.99 -15.39 9.69
N TYR A 547 -1.27 -16.30 10.62
CA TYR A 547 -2.37 -17.28 10.60
C TYR A 547 -3.18 -17.28 11.91
N LYS A 548 -3.27 -16.13 12.59
CA LYS A 548 -3.84 -15.97 13.96
C LYS A 548 -5.25 -16.56 14.20
N ASN A 549 -5.99 -16.87 13.14
CA ASN A 549 -7.35 -17.44 13.21
C ASN A 549 -7.39 -18.95 12.93
N THR A 550 -6.23 -19.56 12.73
CA THR A 550 -6.07 -20.99 12.57
C THR A 550 -5.91 -21.64 13.96
N PRO A 551 -6.52 -22.81 14.21
CA PRO A 551 -6.26 -23.60 15.42
C PRO A 551 -4.76 -23.80 15.66
N SER A 552 -4.29 -23.57 16.89
CA SER A 552 -2.86 -23.61 17.23
C SER A 552 -2.17 -24.90 16.81
N GLU A 553 -2.88 -26.03 16.91
CA GLU A 553 -2.43 -27.39 16.54
C GLU A 553 -2.04 -27.48 15.05
N LYS A 554 -2.71 -26.74 14.16
CA LYS A 554 -2.38 -26.70 12.73
C LYS A 554 -1.16 -25.81 12.45
N ILE A 555 -0.70 -24.98 13.37
CA ILE A 555 0.44 -24.08 13.14
C ILE A 555 1.76 -24.68 13.68
N GLU A 556 1.70 -25.87 14.27
CA GLU A 556 2.88 -26.54 14.87
C GLU A 556 3.77 -27.26 13.86
N THR A 557 3.26 -27.54 12.65
CA THR A 557 3.99 -28.20 11.57
C THR A 557 3.87 -27.40 10.28
N PHE A 558 4.86 -27.53 9.39
CA PHE A 558 4.83 -26.84 8.09
C PHE A 558 3.64 -27.28 7.22
N GLU A 559 3.37 -28.58 7.19
CA GLU A 559 2.23 -29.14 6.47
C GLU A 559 0.90 -28.67 7.08
N GLY A 560 0.86 -28.49 8.41
CA GLY A 560 -0.27 -27.87 9.09
C GLY A 560 -0.45 -26.40 8.70
N ILE A 561 0.64 -25.63 8.60
CA ILE A 561 0.62 -24.22 8.17
C ILE A 561 0.12 -24.13 6.72
N GLU A 562 0.62 -24.96 5.82
CA GLU A 562 0.18 -25.03 4.43
C GLU A 562 -1.30 -25.42 4.32
N THR A 563 -1.73 -26.39 5.12
CA THR A 563 -3.14 -26.82 5.20
C THR A 563 -4.02 -25.71 5.80
N ALA A 564 -3.52 -24.96 6.77
CA ALA A 564 -4.19 -23.83 7.39
C ALA A 564 -4.34 -22.66 6.42
N VAL A 565 -3.26 -22.32 5.70
CA VAL A 565 -3.26 -21.36 4.59
C VAL A 565 -4.33 -21.75 3.59
N ARG A 566 -4.30 -23.00 3.11
CA ARG A 566 -5.25 -23.51 2.15
C ARG A 566 -6.69 -23.39 2.65
N ASN A 567 -6.97 -23.82 3.88
CA ASN A 567 -8.31 -23.73 4.46
C ASN A 567 -8.77 -22.29 4.70
N GLN A 568 -7.88 -21.41 5.14
CA GLN A 568 -8.20 -20.01 5.37
C GLN A 568 -8.42 -19.27 4.05
N VAL A 569 -7.64 -19.57 3.02
CA VAL A 569 -7.88 -19.14 1.64
C VAL A 569 -9.26 -19.59 1.17
N LEU A 570 -9.65 -20.84 1.46
CA LEU A 570 -10.99 -21.35 1.18
C LEU A 570 -12.10 -20.63 1.97
N GLU A 571 -11.84 -20.20 3.20
CA GLU A 571 -12.76 -19.40 4.02
C GLU A 571 -12.89 -17.94 3.55
N HIS A 572 -11.84 -17.38 2.92
CA HIS A 572 -11.86 -16.00 2.37
C HIS A 572 -12.42 -15.94 0.95
N VAL A 573 -12.46 -17.08 0.22
CA VAL A 573 -13.43 -17.28 -0.87
C VAL A 573 -14.82 -17.30 -0.22
N SER A 574 -15.40 -16.11 -0.07
CA SER A 574 -16.46 -15.85 0.90
C SER A 574 -17.57 -16.92 0.91
N PRO A 575 -17.92 -17.47 2.09
CA PRO A 575 -19.14 -18.26 2.28
C PRO A 575 -20.39 -17.53 1.81
N LYS A 576 -20.38 -16.19 1.72
CA LYS A 576 -21.47 -15.40 1.13
C LYS A 576 -21.50 -15.44 -0.39
N ILE A 577 -20.36 -15.61 -1.07
CA ILE A 577 -20.34 -15.98 -2.49
C ILE A 577 -20.94 -17.39 -2.61
N ALA A 578 -20.47 -18.37 -1.82
CA ALA A 578 -21.05 -19.71 -1.81
C ALA A 578 -22.55 -19.74 -1.45
N PHE A 579 -23.01 -18.87 -0.56
CA PHE A 579 -24.40 -18.74 -0.11
C PHE A 579 -25.29 -18.00 -1.12
N PHE A 580 -24.83 -16.90 -1.70
CA PHE A 580 -25.51 -16.23 -2.83
C PHE A 580 -25.64 -17.18 -4.03
N LEU A 581 -24.63 -18.04 -4.22
CA LEU A 581 -24.64 -19.11 -5.22
C LEU A 581 -25.55 -20.28 -4.84
N SER A 582 -25.74 -20.59 -3.55
CA SER A 582 -26.61 -21.67 -3.08
C SER A 582 -28.09 -21.28 -3.05
N GLU A 583 -28.44 -20.04 -2.72
CA GLU A 583 -29.82 -19.54 -2.80
C GLU A 583 -30.35 -19.53 -4.23
N LYS A 584 -29.53 -19.12 -5.22
CA LYS A 584 -29.90 -19.23 -6.64
C LYS A 584 -29.98 -20.67 -7.13
N ARG A 585 -29.21 -21.59 -6.54
CA ARG A 585 -29.33 -23.03 -6.79
C ARG A 585 -30.68 -23.56 -6.28
N LEU A 586 -31.14 -23.07 -5.13
CA LEU A 586 -32.45 -23.38 -4.55
C LEU A 586 -33.61 -22.75 -5.35
N GLU A 587 -33.46 -21.53 -5.87
CA GLU A 587 -34.45 -20.91 -6.77
C GLU A 587 -34.54 -21.65 -8.12
N GLN A 588 -33.41 -22.07 -8.71
CA GLN A 588 -33.40 -22.88 -9.94
C GLN A 588 -33.93 -24.30 -9.73
N GLN A 589 -33.75 -24.89 -8.55
CA GLN A 589 -34.37 -26.18 -8.20
C GLN A 589 -35.87 -26.04 -7.93
N ARG A 590 -36.32 -24.94 -7.31
CA ARG A 590 -37.75 -24.64 -7.11
C ARG A 590 -38.47 -24.34 -8.43
N GLY A 591 -37.80 -23.71 -9.40
CA GLY A 591 -38.32 -23.50 -10.76
C GLY A 591 -38.39 -24.76 -11.64
N LYS A 592 -37.74 -25.86 -11.25
CA LYS A 592 -37.80 -27.16 -11.96
C LYS A 592 -38.77 -28.18 -11.35
N HIS A 593 -39.44 -27.83 -10.24
CA HIS A 593 -40.48 -28.66 -9.60
C HIS A 593 -41.85 -27.97 -9.52
N GLY A 594 -42.07 -26.94 -10.33
CA GLY A 594 -43.35 -26.27 -10.49
C GLY A 594 -43.80 -26.23 -11.95
N GLN A 595 -44.01 -27.41 -12.55
CA GLN A 595 -44.98 -27.67 -13.62
C GLN A 595 -45.47 -29.10 -13.50
#